data_AF-A0A858ASL7-F1
#
_entry.id   AF-A0A858ASL7-F1
#
_cell.length_a   1.000
_cell.length_b   1.000
_cell.length_c   1.000
_cell.angle_alpha   90.00
_cell.angle_beta   90.00
_cell.angle_gamma   90.00
#
_symmetry.space_group_name_H-M   'P 1'
#
loop_
_entity.id
_entity.type
_entity.pdbx_description
1 polymer ?
#
loop_
_entity_poly.entity_id
_entity_poly.type
_entity_poly.pdbx_seq_one_letter_code
_entity_poly.pdbx_strand_id
1 'polypeptide(L)'
;MSNSIKEIKDKKEISVDDNVQYRVIADIVSALFSDENGISKLTGTYKIDSEYKIWFVNLSNKQKKEKDIKSGYSIYLEENDDNIYHYNTTQNIKKTTDKYIEENIKLVVFVNYQDKLHEPGYHFFGIYKFNEILDNKIVIYKRESKTYKLN
;
A
#
# COMPACT_ATOMS: atom_id res chain seq x y z
N MET A 1 3.59 -17.80 -12.44
CA MET A 1 5.05 -17.64 -12.58
C MET A 1 5.39 -16.26 -12.06
N SER A 2 6.39 -16.11 -11.20
CA SER A 2 6.81 -14.79 -10.72
C SER A 2 7.59 -14.09 -11.84
N ASN A 3 7.25 -12.83 -12.13
CA ASN A 3 8.00 -12.02 -13.08
C ASN A 3 9.21 -11.40 -12.37
N SER A 4 10.33 -11.26 -13.07
CA SER A 4 11.51 -10.58 -12.56
C SER A 4 11.31 -9.05 -12.53
N ILE A 5 12.08 -8.36 -11.68
CA ILE A 5 12.12 -6.88 -11.66
C ILE A 5 12.50 -6.32 -13.03
N LYS A 6 13.33 -7.03 -13.80
CA LYS A 6 13.71 -6.63 -15.16
C LYS A 6 12.50 -6.62 -16.09
N GLU A 7 11.68 -7.67 -16.08
CA GLU A 7 10.46 -7.74 -16.90
C GLU A 7 9.45 -6.65 -16.52
N ILE A 8 9.33 -6.34 -15.22
CA ILE A 8 8.51 -5.23 -14.72
C ILE A 8 8.98 -3.87 -15.28
N LYS A 9 10.30 -3.63 -15.27
CA LYS A 9 10.89 -2.41 -15.84
C LYS A 9 10.68 -2.33 -17.35
N ASP A 10 10.91 -3.43 -18.05
CA ASP A 10 10.79 -3.49 -19.51
C ASP A 10 9.33 -3.26 -19.95
N LYS A 11 8.34 -3.81 -19.24
CA LYS A 11 6.91 -3.59 -19.51
C LYS A 11 6.38 -2.26 -18.95
N LYS A 12 7.16 -1.56 -18.11
CA LYS A 12 6.77 -0.33 -17.41
C LYS A 12 5.46 -0.45 -16.64
N GLU A 13 5.23 -1.59 -16.02
CA GLU A 13 4.01 -1.88 -15.26
C GLU A 13 4.32 -2.89 -14.16
N ILE A 14 3.67 -2.77 -13.01
CA ILE A 14 3.67 -3.79 -11.96
C ILE A 14 2.24 -4.26 -11.72
N SER A 15 2.06 -5.57 -11.54
CA SER A 15 0.79 -6.24 -11.26
C SER A 15 0.88 -7.03 -9.96
N VAL A 16 -0.25 -7.20 -9.27
CA VAL A 16 -0.36 -8.12 -8.12
C VAL A 16 0.04 -9.55 -8.51
N ASP A 17 -0.18 -9.94 -9.77
CA ASP A 17 0.13 -11.27 -10.28
C ASP A 17 1.64 -11.49 -10.54
N ASP A 18 2.44 -10.43 -10.55
CA ASP A 18 3.90 -10.54 -10.72
C ASP A 18 4.56 -11.24 -9.52
N ASN A 19 3.90 -11.16 -8.35
CA ASN A 19 4.33 -11.78 -7.10
C ASN A 19 5.80 -11.52 -6.75
N VAL A 20 6.29 -10.31 -7.01
CA VAL A 20 7.65 -9.89 -6.67
C VAL A 20 7.70 -9.49 -5.20
N GLN A 21 8.68 -10.04 -4.51
CA GLN A 21 9.00 -9.70 -3.14
C GLN A 21 10.15 -8.71 -3.10
N TYR A 22 9.95 -7.63 -2.34
CA TYR A 22 10.98 -6.66 -2.03
C TYR A 22 11.35 -6.76 -0.55
N ARG A 23 12.63 -6.88 -0.22
CA ARG A 23 13.04 -7.12 1.17
C ARG A 23 12.80 -5.89 2.04
N VAL A 24 13.10 -4.70 1.51
CA VAL A 24 12.93 -3.43 2.20
C VAL A 24 12.29 -2.37 1.30
N ILE A 25 11.74 -1.31 1.91
CA ILE A 25 11.15 -0.16 1.19
C ILE A 25 12.16 0.45 0.20
N ALA A 26 13.44 0.52 0.56
CA ALA A 26 14.49 1.05 -0.29
C ALA A 26 14.64 0.26 -1.62
N ASP A 27 14.39 -1.05 -1.61
CA ASP A 27 14.44 -1.88 -2.81
C ASP A 27 13.32 -1.49 -3.77
N ILE A 28 12.12 -1.22 -3.24
CA ILE A 28 10.96 -0.80 -4.03
C ILE A 28 11.24 0.56 -4.66
N VAL A 29 11.72 1.52 -3.85
CA VAL A 29 12.02 2.87 -4.34
C VAL A 29 13.09 2.82 -5.43
N SER A 30 14.21 2.12 -5.19
CA SER A 30 15.29 2.06 -6.18
C SER A 30 14.91 1.26 -7.43
N ALA A 31 14.10 0.22 -7.29
CA ALA A 31 13.70 -0.62 -8.42
C ALA A 31 12.61 0.03 -9.28
N LEU A 32 11.63 0.72 -8.68
CA LEU A 32 10.43 1.13 -9.40
C LEU A 32 10.25 2.65 -9.51
N PHE A 33 10.87 3.41 -8.61
CA PHE A 33 10.59 4.84 -8.44
C PHE A 33 11.85 5.71 -8.42
N SER A 34 12.96 5.20 -8.97
CA SER A 34 14.18 5.96 -9.23
C SER A 34 14.44 6.05 -10.73
N ASP A 35 15.13 7.10 -11.15
CA ASP A 35 15.64 7.22 -12.52
C ASP A 35 16.87 6.34 -12.78
N GLU A 36 17.40 6.41 -14.00
CA GLU A 36 18.59 5.67 -14.44
C GLU A 36 19.87 6.03 -13.65
N ASN A 37 19.90 7.19 -13.00
CA ASN A 37 20.99 7.65 -12.14
C ASN A 37 20.75 7.26 -10.66
N GLY A 38 19.65 6.58 -10.36
CA GLY A 38 19.27 6.17 -9.00
C GLY A 38 18.58 7.25 -8.17
N ILE A 39 18.27 8.41 -8.76
CA ILE A 39 17.61 9.51 -8.07
C ILE A 39 16.12 9.19 -7.91
N SER A 40 15.62 9.22 -6.67
CA SER A 40 14.21 9.00 -6.36
C SER A 40 13.32 10.05 -7.03
N LYS A 41 12.29 9.59 -7.76
CA LYS A 41 11.22 10.42 -8.32
C LYS A 41 10.17 10.80 -7.27
N LEU A 42 10.21 10.18 -6.08
CA LEU A 42 9.27 10.46 -4.99
C LEU A 42 9.60 11.77 -4.28
N THR A 43 8.55 12.49 -3.89
CA THR A 43 8.64 13.73 -3.10
C THR A 43 7.89 13.62 -1.78
N GLY A 44 8.26 14.43 -0.79
CA GLY A 44 7.61 14.45 0.52
C GLY A 44 7.49 13.06 1.15
N THR A 45 6.31 12.71 1.67
CA THR A 45 6.01 11.40 2.25
C THR A 45 5.61 10.38 1.17
N TYR A 46 6.51 10.07 0.24
CA TYR A 46 6.29 9.09 -0.85
C TYR A 46 5.22 9.48 -1.89
N LYS A 47 5.07 10.77 -2.18
CA LYS A 47 4.23 11.26 -3.28
C LYS A 47 4.91 10.97 -4.61
N ILE A 48 4.20 10.34 -5.54
CA ILE A 48 4.69 10.10 -6.90
C ILE A 48 4.39 11.33 -7.75
N ASP A 49 3.13 11.75 -7.77
CA ASP A 49 2.63 12.93 -8.48
C ASP A 49 1.37 13.48 -7.79
N SER A 50 0.60 14.35 -8.45
CA SER A 50 -0.63 14.93 -7.89
C SER A 50 -1.74 13.91 -7.63
N GLU A 51 -1.75 12.77 -8.32
CA GLU A 51 -2.78 11.74 -8.24
C GLU A 51 -2.34 10.57 -7.35
N TYR A 52 -1.06 10.20 -7.38
CA TYR A 52 -0.55 8.98 -6.75
C TYR A 52 0.40 9.23 -5.59
N LYS A 53 0.24 8.39 -4.55
CA LYS A 53 1.14 8.29 -3.41
C LYS A 53 1.40 6.82 -3.09
N ILE A 54 2.61 6.47 -2.64
CA ILE A 54 2.90 5.11 -2.18
C ILE A 54 2.47 4.94 -0.74
N TRP A 55 1.85 3.81 -0.44
CA TRP A 55 1.52 3.40 0.92
C TRP A 55 2.14 2.04 1.24
N PHE A 56 3.13 2.04 2.13
CA PHE A 56 3.71 0.84 2.72
C PHE A 56 2.92 0.44 3.95
N VAL A 57 2.34 -0.75 3.93
CA VAL A 57 1.40 -1.24 4.95
C VAL A 57 1.96 -2.48 5.62
N ASN A 58 1.96 -2.49 6.95
CA ASN A 58 2.17 -3.73 7.71
C ASN A 58 0.80 -4.30 8.04
N LEU A 59 0.43 -5.43 7.43
CA LEU A 59 -0.86 -6.05 7.68
C LEU A 59 -0.83 -6.83 8.99
N SER A 60 -1.77 -6.51 9.88
CA SER A 60 -2.11 -7.33 11.04
C SER A 60 -2.66 -8.66 10.55
N ASN A 61 -1.99 -9.76 10.89
CA ASN A 61 -2.53 -11.09 10.63
C ASN A 61 -3.78 -11.36 11.49
N LYS A 62 -4.57 -12.37 11.11
CA LYS A 62 -5.85 -12.70 11.80
C LYS A 62 -5.69 -12.89 13.31
N GLN A 63 -4.57 -13.46 13.76
CA GLN A 63 -4.30 -13.71 15.18
C GLN A 63 -3.95 -12.43 15.96
N LYS A 64 -3.34 -11.43 15.31
CA LYS A 64 -2.93 -10.16 15.92
C LYS A 64 -3.97 -9.05 15.79
N LYS A 65 -4.86 -9.12 14.80
CA LYS A 65 -5.90 -8.10 14.52
C LYS A 65 -6.59 -7.60 15.79
N GLU A 66 -7.13 -8.50 16.61
CA GLU A 66 -7.85 -8.10 17.83
C GLU A 66 -6.97 -7.39 18.84
N LYS A 67 -5.72 -7.84 18.99
CA LYS A 67 -4.75 -7.21 19.90
C LYS A 67 -4.38 -5.81 19.41
N ASP A 68 -4.14 -5.67 18.11
CA ASP A 68 -3.75 -4.42 17.48
C ASP A 68 -4.90 -3.39 17.56
N ILE A 69 -6.14 -3.83 17.29
CA ILE A 69 -7.35 -3.02 17.51
C ILE A 69 -7.46 -2.57 18.98
N LYS A 70 -7.25 -3.46 19.95
CA LYS A 70 -7.24 -3.07 21.38
C LYS A 70 -6.14 -2.07 21.71
N SER A 71 -5.02 -2.10 21.00
CA SER A 71 -3.93 -1.13 21.16
C SER A 71 -4.20 0.23 20.51
N GLY A 72 -5.32 0.36 19.77
CA GLY A 72 -5.73 1.62 19.16
C GLY A 72 -5.27 1.81 17.71
N TYR A 73 -4.58 0.83 17.11
CA TYR A 73 -4.09 0.92 15.74
C TYR A 73 -4.01 -0.46 15.08
N SER A 74 -4.62 -0.63 13.91
CA SER A 74 -4.47 -1.86 13.11
C SER A 74 -4.75 -1.58 11.64
N ILE A 75 -4.02 -2.24 10.75
CA ILE A 75 -4.35 -2.30 9.32
C ILE A 75 -4.55 -3.76 8.95
N TYR A 76 -5.72 -4.13 8.43
CA TYR A 76 -6.08 -5.52 8.18
C TYR A 76 -6.98 -5.69 6.96
N LEU A 77 -7.19 -6.95 6.58
CA LEU A 77 -8.13 -7.42 5.55
C LEU A 77 -9.21 -8.28 6.23
N GLU A 78 -10.43 -8.34 5.68
CA GLU A 78 -11.52 -9.16 6.27
C GLU A 78 -11.80 -10.45 5.49
N GLU A 79 -12.16 -10.37 4.22
CA GLU A 79 -12.58 -11.55 3.45
C GLU A 79 -11.98 -11.63 2.05
N ASN A 80 -11.96 -10.49 1.34
CA ASN A 80 -11.37 -10.37 0.02
C ASN A 80 -10.27 -9.31 0.06
N ASP A 81 -9.20 -9.51 -0.69
CA ASP A 81 -8.08 -8.56 -0.78
C ASP A 81 -8.49 -7.21 -1.42
N ASP A 82 -9.77 -7.00 -1.71
CA ASP A 82 -10.32 -5.79 -2.33
C ASP A 82 -10.40 -4.60 -1.37
N ASN A 83 -10.42 -4.82 -0.06
CA ASN A 83 -10.55 -3.74 0.92
C ASN A 83 -9.44 -3.78 1.97
N ILE A 84 -8.84 -2.63 2.24
CA ILE A 84 -7.90 -2.42 3.35
C ILE A 84 -8.61 -1.59 4.43
N TYR A 85 -8.65 -2.13 5.64
CA TYR A 85 -9.25 -1.50 6.81
C TYR A 85 -8.16 -0.89 7.67
N HIS A 86 -8.20 0.42 7.87
CA HIS A 86 -7.28 1.15 8.74
C HIS A 86 -8.02 1.65 9.97
N TYR A 87 -7.83 0.94 11.09
CA TYR A 87 -8.35 1.31 12.40
C TYR A 87 -7.35 2.20 13.13
N ASN A 88 -7.79 3.36 13.63
CA ASN A 88 -6.96 4.25 14.43
C ASN A 88 -7.79 5.05 15.45
N THR A 89 -7.48 4.97 16.73
CA THR A 89 -8.17 5.71 17.80
C THR A 89 -7.44 6.98 18.24
N THR A 90 -6.19 7.16 17.79
CA THR A 90 -5.28 8.22 18.24
C THR A 90 -5.21 9.42 17.30
N GLN A 91 -5.51 9.22 16.02
CA GLN A 91 -5.51 10.27 15.02
C GLN A 91 -6.93 10.76 14.76
N ASN A 92 -7.08 12.06 14.50
CA ASN A 92 -8.29 12.60 13.91
C ASN A 92 -8.34 12.18 12.44
N ILE A 93 -8.78 10.93 12.23
CA ILE A 93 -8.89 10.26 10.94
C ILE A 93 -9.52 11.18 9.90
N LYS A 94 -10.59 11.88 10.30
CA LYS A 94 -11.40 12.72 9.43
C LYS A 94 -10.56 13.76 8.69
N LYS A 95 -9.70 14.51 9.40
CA LYS A 95 -8.86 15.56 8.79
C LYS A 95 -7.87 15.00 7.76
N THR A 96 -7.32 13.82 8.00
CA THR A 96 -6.38 13.18 7.07
C THR A 96 -7.09 12.59 5.86
N THR A 97 -8.29 12.01 6.05
CA THR A 97 -9.11 11.48 4.96
C THR A 97 -9.73 12.58 4.10
N ASP A 98 -10.16 13.70 4.69
CA ASP A 98 -10.76 14.83 3.95
C ASP A 98 -9.80 15.31 2.86
N LYS A 99 -8.50 15.43 3.18
CA LYS A 99 -7.47 15.77 2.20
C LYS A 99 -7.38 14.75 1.06
N TYR A 100 -7.42 13.45 1.37
CA TYR A 100 -7.34 12.41 0.33
C TYR A 100 -8.59 12.37 -0.56
N ILE A 101 -9.75 12.72 0.00
CA ILE A 101 -11.01 12.85 -0.74
C ILE A 101 -10.95 14.08 -1.65
N GLU A 102 -10.57 15.24 -1.10
CA GLU A 102 -10.47 16.51 -1.84
C GLU A 102 -9.46 16.43 -2.99
N GLU A 103 -8.27 15.88 -2.73
CA GLU A 103 -7.20 15.73 -3.71
C GLU A 103 -7.38 14.47 -4.60
N ASN A 104 -8.42 13.66 -4.35
CA ASN A 104 -8.73 12.44 -5.10
C ASN A 104 -7.53 11.46 -5.19
N ILE A 105 -6.76 11.35 -4.10
CA ILE A 105 -5.49 10.61 -4.08
C ILE A 105 -5.73 9.10 -4.21
N LYS A 106 -4.93 8.48 -5.08
CA LYS A 106 -4.80 7.04 -5.23
C LYS A 106 -3.53 6.54 -4.54
N LEU A 107 -3.65 5.41 -3.86
CA LEU A 107 -2.57 4.79 -3.10
C LEU A 107 -2.02 3.61 -3.89
N VAL A 108 -0.73 3.68 -4.27
CA VAL A 108 0.04 2.54 -4.76
C VAL A 108 0.48 1.73 -3.54
N VAL A 109 -0.18 0.59 -3.28
CA VAL A 109 -0.02 -0.11 -2.00
C VAL A 109 0.99 -1.23 -2.12
N PHE A 110 1.91 -1.27 -1.15
CA PHE A 110 2.80 -2.39 -0.91
C PHE A 110 2.56 -2.93 0.50
N VAL A 111 2.22 -4.21 0.62
CA VAL A 111 1.92 -4.85 1.90
C VAL A 111 3.07 -5.72 2.35
N ASN A 112 3.36 -5.65 3.65
CA ASN A 112 4.25 -6.57 4.35
C ASN A 112 3.40 -7.46 5.25
N TYR A 113 3.47 -8.77 5.01
CA TYR A 113 2.78 -9.78 5.81
C TYR A 113 3.59 -10.08 7.06
N GLN A 114 3.03 -9.77 8.23
CA GLN A 114 3.66 -10.10 9.52
C GLN A 114 3.29 -11.50 10.03
N ASP A 115 3.20 -12.47 9.14
CA ASP A 115 2.99 -13.87 9.50
C ASP A 115 4.23 -14.72 9.18
N LYS A 116 4.27 -15.94 9.71
CA LYS A 116 5.37 -16.89 9.47
C LYS A 116 5.20 -17.66 8.16
N LEU A 117 4.08 -17.48 7.46
CA LEU A 117 3.71 -18.25 6.29
C LEU A 117 4.25 -17.62 5.00
N HIS A 118 4.37 -16.29 5.00
CA HIS A 118 4.99 -15.54 3.91
C HIS A 118 6.44 -15.23 4.24
N GLU A 119 7.30 -15.24 3.21
CA GLU A 119 8.64 -14.72 3.38
C GLU A 119 8.58 -13.24 3.75
N PRO A 120 9.44 -12.78 4.68
CA PRO A 120 9.42 -11.39 5.11
C PRO A 120 9.76 -10.47 3.94
N GLY A 121 8.86 -9.53 3.66
CA GLY A 121 9.03 -8.61 2.55
C GLY A 121 7.75 -7.89 2.17
N TYR A 122 7.88 -6.95 1.26
CA TYR A 122 6.81 -6.17 0.70
C TYR A 122 6.41 -6.71 -0.66
N HIS A 123 5.11 -6.79 -0.89
CA HIS A 123 4.52 -7.21 -2.16
C HIS A 123 3.60 -6.11 -2.67
N PHE A 124 3.61 -5.88 -3.99
CA PHE A 124 2.65 -4.97 -4.60
C PHE A 124 1.24 -5.53 -4.45
N PHE A 125 0.34 -4.72 -3.91
CA PHE A 125 -1.00 -5.14 -3.51
C PHE A 125 -2.12 -4.47 -4.30
N GLY A 126 -1.76 -3.61 -5.26
CA GLY A 126 -2.69 -2.91 -6.14
C GLY A 126 -2.78 -1.41 -5.86
N ILE A 127 -3.71 -0.77 -6.56
CA ILE A 127 -4.07 0.64 -6.38
C ILE A 127 -5.35 0.73 -5.58
N TYR A 128 -5.33 1.52 -4.52
CA TYR A 128 -6.46 1.72 -3.62
C TYR A 128 -6.86 3.17 -3.56
N LYS A 129 -8.13 3.39 -3.25
CA LYS A 129 -8.69 4.71 -3.02
C LYS A 129 -9.52 4.69 -1.76
N PHE A 130 -9.62 5.84 -1.11
CA PHE A 130 -10.57 6.03 -0.02
C PHE A 130 -11.98 5.62 -0.49
N ASN A 131 -12.69 4.87 0.35
CA ASN A 131 -14.08 4.47 0.12
C ASN A 131 -15.01 5.13 1.16
N GLU A 132 -14.82 4.82 2.44
CA GLU A 132 -15.69 5.29 3.51
C GLU A 132 -15.02 5.29 4.89
N ILE A 133 -15.73 5.85 5.88
CA ILE A 133 -15.34 5.83 7.29
C ILE A 133 -16.45 5.17 8.10
N LEU A 134 -16.11 4.15 8.89
CA LEU A 134 -17.01 3.53 9.86
C LEU A 134 -16.67 3.98 11.28
N ASP A 135 -17.71 4.27 12.06
CA ASP A 135 -17.65 4.62 13.49
C ASP A 135 -16.65 5.73 13.87
N ASN A 136 -16.30 6.60 12.92
CA ASN A 136 -15.24 7.61 13.04
C ASN A 136 -13.86 7.06 13.44
N LYS A 137 -13.63 5.75 13.27
CA LYS A 137 -12.44 5.04 13.75
C LYS A 137 -11.79 4.13 12.70
N ILE A 138 -12.54 3.74 11.67
CA ILE A 138 -12.09 2.83 10.63
C ILE A 138 -12.19 3.56 9.31
N VAL A 139 -11.07 3.67 8.59
CA VAL A 139 -11.06 4.09 7.18
C VAL A 139 -11.00 2.84 6.33
N ILE A 140 -11.88 2.76 5.34
CA ILE A 140 -11.89 1.70 4.35
C ILE A 140 -11.31 2.25 3.06
N TYR A 141 -10.31 1.56 2.53
CA TYR A 141 -9.78 1.79 1.20
C TYR A 141 -10.19 0.63 0.29
N LYS A 142 -10.75 0.94 -0.87
CA LYS A 142 -11.16 -0.05 -1.86
C LYS A 142 -10.17 -0.11 -3.01
N ARG A 143 -9.89 -1.32 -3.50
CA ARG A 143 -9.03 -1.56 -4.66
C ARG A 143 -9.71 -1.08 -5.93
N GLU A 144 -9.01 -0.23 -6.67
CA GLU A 144 -9.44 0.29 -7.97
C GLU A 144 -8.73 -0.42 -9.13
N SER A 145 -7.50 -0.90 -8.91
CA SER A 145 -6.72 -1.60 -9.92
C SER A 145 -5.79 -2.65 -9.31
N LYS A 146 -5.54 -3.70 -10.08
CA LYS A 146 -4.53 -4.73 -9.80
C LYS A 146 -3.18 -4.42 -10.45
N THR A 147 -3.10 -3.37 -11.25
CA THR A 147 -1.88 -2.95 -11.97
C THR A 147 -1.58 -1.47 -11.77
N TYR A 148 -0.30 -1.12 -11.86
CA TYR A 148 0.19 0.26 -11.85
C TYR A 148 1.23 0.46 -12.94
N LYS A 149 1.06 1.51 -13.75
CA LYS A 149 2.01 1.89 -14.79
C LYS A 149 3.15 2.73 -14.21
N LEU A 150 4.37 2.31 -14.49
CA LEU A 150 5.59 3.00 -14.07
C LEU A 150 5.92 4.09 -15.10
N ASN A 151 6.16 5.31 -14.62
CA ASN A 151 6.57 6.46 -15.45
C ASN A 151 8.10 6.58 -15.52
#